data_AF-A0A840BF86-F1
#
_entry.id   AF-A0A840BF86-F1
#
_cell.length_a   1.000
_cell.length_b   1.000
_cell.length_c   1.000
_cell.angle_alpha   90.00
_cell.angle_beta   90.00
_cell.angle_gamma   90.00
#
_symmetry.space_group_name_H-M   'P 1'
#
loop_
_entity.id
_entity.type
_entity.pdbx_description
1 polymer ?
#
loop_
_entity_poly.entity_id
_entity_poly.type
_entity_poly.pdbx_seq_one_letter_code
_entity_poly.pdbx_strand_id
1 'polypeptide(L)'
;MRASHAMMPAVRQLLELLAPGEWRRPWKLATFAVGMAWLLWGALTLEIGDWDVGVSILMGAFTYLLSPMAARILMRRQWRWLPLSLLAWWWCVDGVYMAWHLSMGNPIYREANAYASTCLFWLCGFIWSPRAALVEVLHNRRSVGF
;
A
#
# COMPACT_ATOMS: atom_id res chain seq x y z
N MET A 1 24.48 -5.30 -31.81
CA MET A 1 24.89 -4.25 -30.85
C MET A 1 23.98 -4.34 -29.63
N ARG A 2 24.47 -4.94 -28.53
CA ARG A 2 23.70 -5.26 -27.31
C ARG A 2 24.16 -4.31 -26.20
N ALA A 3 23.54 -3.15 -26.09
CA ALA A 3 23.73 -2.27 -24.94
C ALA A 3 22.79 -2.73 -23.81
N SER A 4 23.10 -3.87 -23.19
CA SER A 4 22.51 -4.21 -21.89
C SER A 4 23.22 -3.35 -20.85
N HIS A 5 22.73 -2.12 -20.63
CA HIS A 5 23.10 -1.33 -19.47
C HIS A 5 22.88 -2.18 -18.22
N ALA A 6 23.96 -2.48 -17.49
CA ALA A 6 23.89 -3.12 -16.19
C ALA A 6 23.05 -2.22 -15.28
N MET A 7 21.79 -2.58 -15.05
CA MET A 7 20.90 -1.83 -14.17
C MET A 7 21.52 -1.80 -12.77
N MET A 8 21.66 -0.60 -12.21
CA MET A 8 22.28 -0.39 -10.90
C MET A 8 21.65 -1.33 -9.85
N PRO A 9 22.45 -1.98 -8.99
CA PRO A 9 21.93 -2.93 -7.99
C PRO A 9 20.81 -2.38 -7.12
N ALA A 10 20.87 -1.08 -6.77
CA ALA A 10 19.84 -0.40 -5.99
C ALA A 10 18.50 -0.29 -6.74
N VAL A 11 18.52 -0.03 -8.04
CA VAL A 11 17.30 0.06 -8.87
C VAL A 11 16.62 -1.29 -8.98
N ARG A 12 17.41 -2.36 -9.18
CA ARG A 12 16.86 -3.73 -9.18
C ARG A 12 16.19 -4.05 -7.85
N GLN A 13 16.86 -3.76 -6.73
CA GLN A 13 16.29 -3.99 -5.39
C GLN A 13 14.99 -3.19 -5.18
N LEU A 14 14.94 -1.95 -5.65
CA LEU A 14 13.73 -1.12 -5.57
C LEU A 14 12.57 -1.72 -6.40
N LEU A 15 12.86 -2.19 -7.61
CA LEU A 15 11.85 -2.85 -8.46
C LEU A 15 11.35 -4.16 -7.84
N GLU A 16 12.23 -4.91 -7.15
CA GLU A 16 11.85 -6.09 -6.37
C GLU A 16 10.98 -5.71 -5.15
N LEU A 17 11.29 -4.59 -4.50
CA LEU A 17 10.50 -4.08 -3.38
C LEU A 17 9.15 -3.55 -3.81
N LEU A 18 9.00 -2.97 -5.00
CA LEU A 18 7.73 -2.54 -5.56
C LEU A 18 6.93 -3.73 -6.12
N ALA A 19 7.62 -4.65 -6.80
CA ALA A 19 7.09 -5.84 -7.45
C ALA A 19 5.89 -5.54 -8.38
N PRO A 20 6.06 -4.76 -9.47
CA PRO A 20 4.95 -4.31 -10.33
C PRO A 20 4.16 -5.46 -10.98
N GLY A 21 4.80 -6.60 -11.25
CA GLY A 21 4.12 -7.81 -11.72
C GLY A 21 3.05 -8.36 -10.75
N GLU A 22 3.05 -7.90 -9.50
CA GLU A 22 2.10 -8.32 -8.46
C GLU A 22 0.87 -7.42 -8.36
N TRP A 23 0.86 -6.28 -9.04
CA TRP A 23 -0.26 -5.34 -9.01
C TRP A 23 -1.53 -5.88 -9.67
N ARG A 24 -1.43 -6.95 -10.47
CA ARG A 24 -2.56 -7.58 -11.14
C ARG A 24 -3.04 -8.86 -10.45
N ARG A 25 -2.55 -9.15 -9.23
CA ARG A 25 -2.98 -10.34 -8.49
C ARG A 25 -4.48 -10.25 -8.18
N PRO A 26 -5.27 -11.30 -8.47
CA PRO A 26 -6.72 -11.23 -8.44
C PRO A 26 -7.25 -10.90 -7.04
N TRP A 27 -6.70 -11.49 -5.98
CA TRP A 27 -7.12 -11.18 -4.61
C TRP A 27 -6.76 -9.76 -4.18
N LYS A 28 -5.64 -9.22 -4.68
CA LYS A 28 -5.22 -7.84 -4.39
C LYS A 28 -6.22 -6.86 -5.00
N LEU A 29 -6.57 -7.08 -6.26
CA LEU A 29 -7.59 -6.30 -6.96
C LEU A 29 -8.96 -6.45 -6.31
N ALA A 30 -9.37 -7.67 -5.94
CA ALA A 30 -10.66 -7.93 -5.32
C ALA A 30 -10.78 -7.24 -3.95
N THR A 31 -9.80 -7.41 -3.07
CA THR A 31 -9.81 -6.76 -1.74
C THR A 31 -9.69 -5.24 -1.83
N PHE A 32 -8.92 -4.72 -2.80
CA PHE A 32 -8.91 -3.28 -3.09
C PHE A 32 -10.28 -2.79 -3.58
N ALA A 33 -10.92 -3.49 -4.51
CA ALA A 33 -12.23 -3.13 -5.02
C ALA A 33 -13.28 -3.12 -3.90
N VAL A 34 -13.27 -4.12 -3.01
CA VAL A 34 -14.15 -4.18 -1.84
C VAL A 34 -13.89 -3.01 -0.89
N GLY A 35 -12.63 -2.75 -0.53
CA GLY A 35 -12.28 -1.63 0.36
C GLY A 35 -12.64 -0.27 -0.24
N MET A 36 -12.37 -0.08 -1.53
CA MET A 36 -12.74 1.14 -2.25
C MET A 36 -14.26 1.31 -2.32
N ALA A 37 -15.00 0.26 -2.66
CA ALA A 37 -16.46 0.30 -2.68
C ALA A 37 -17.02 0.66 -1.30
N TRP A 38 -16.43 0.14 -0.22
CA TRP A 38 -16.84 0.48 1.15
C TRP A 38 -16.61 1.96 1.48
N LEU A 39 -15.46 2.53 1.11
CA LEU A 39 -15.16 3.95 1.31
C LEU A 39 -16.13 4.84 0.53
N LEU A 40 -16.33 4.54 -0.76
CA LEU A 40 -17.25 5.31 -1.61
C LEU A 40 -18.70 5.19 -1.13
N TRP A 41 -19.13 4.00 -0.70
CA TRP A 41 -20.44 3.81 -0.11
C TRP A 41 -20.61 4.66 1.16
N GLY A 42 -19.61 4.68 2.04
CA GLY A 42 -19.59 5.52 3.23
C GLY A 42 -19.72 7.01 2.89
N ALA A 43 -18.92 7.49 1.94
CA ALA A 43 -18.93 8.89 1.50
C ALA A 43 -20.30 9.32 0.98
N LEU A 44 -20.97 8.47 0.18
CA LEU A 44 -22.29 8.74 -0.38
C LEU A 44 -23.40 8.66 0.67
N THR A 45 -23.32 7.69 1.60
CA THR A 45 -24.34 7.49 2.64
C THR A 45 -24.28 8.58 3.72
N LEU A 46 -23.09 9.10 4.02
CA LEU A 46 -22.87 10.18 4.99
C LEU A 46 -22.98 11.58 4.36
N GLU A 47 -23.31 11.67 3.08
CA GLU A 47 -23.45 12.95 2.35
C GLU A 47 -22.17 13.82 2.37
N ILE A 48 -20.99 13.19 2.40
CA ILE A 48 -19.66 13.84 2.38
C ILE A 48 -18.90 13.59 1.07
N GLY A 49 -19.63 13.21 0.01
CA GLY A 49 -19.04 12.76 -1.25
C GLY A 49 -18.31 13.85 -2.05
N ASP A 50 -18.59 15.12 -1.79
CA ASP A 50 -18.00 16.30 -2.43
C ASP A 50 -16.49 16.40 -2.22
N TRP A 51 -16.00 16.00 -1.04
CA TRP A 51 -14.57 15.98 -0.73
C TRP A 51 -14.00 14.58 -0.51
N ASP A 52 -14.79 13.63 -0.02
CA ASP A 52 -14.28 12.33 0.43
C ASP A 52 -14.06 11.33 -0.71
N VAL A 53 -14.89 11.37 -1.77
CA VAL A 53 -14.74 10.45 -2.92
C VAL A 53 -13.38 10.61 -3.60
N GLY A 54 -13.00 11.86 -3.88
CA GLY A 54 -11.76 12.15 -4.60
C GLY A 54 -10.52 11.81 -3.77
N VAL A 55 -10.50 12.16 -2.48
CA VAL A 55 -9.39 11.82 -1.59
C VAL A 55 -9.27 10.31 -1.37
N SER A 56 -10.40 9.61 -1.22
CA SER A 56 -10.45 8.15 -1.09
C SER A 56 -9.84 7.45 -2.32
N ILE A 57 -10.19 7.89 -3.53
CA ILE A 57 -9.61 7.34 -4.76
C ILE A 57 -8.10 7.57 -4.80
N LEU A 58 -7.63 8.79 -4.52
CA LEU A 58 -6.20 9.13 -4.56
C LEU A 58 -5.40 8.37 -3.50
N MET A 59 -5.80 8.48 -2.23
CA MET A 59 -5.13 7.81 -1.11
C MET A 59 -5.17 6.29 -1.28
N GLY A 60 -6.33 5.74 -1.70
CA GLY A 60 -6.47 4.32 -1.98
C GLY A 60 -5.53 3.85 -3.09
N ALA A 61 -5.40 4.59 -4.19
CA ALA A 61 -4.49 4.27 -5.27
C ALA A 61 -3.02 4.27 -4.83
N PHE A 62 -2.58 5.31 -4.11
CA PHE A 62 -1.21 5.35 -3.57
C PHE A 62 -0.97 4.22 -2.57
N THR A 63 -1.93 3.94 -1.68
CA THR A 63 -1.88 2.82 -0.74
C THR A 63 -1.75 1.49 -1.47
N TYR A 64 -2.51 1.28 -2.56
CA TYR A 64 -2.43 0.07 -3.39
C TYR A 64 -1.03 -0.16 -3.96
N LEU A 65 -0.37 0.91 -4.41
CA LEU A 65 0.95 0.85 -5.03
C LEU A 65 2.08 0.71 -3.99
N LEU A 66 2.02 1.48 -2.91
CA LEU A 66 3.16 1.71 -2.02
C LEU A 66 3.11 0.91 -0.71
N SER A 67 1.93 0.57 -0.19
CA SER A 67 1.84 -0.16 1.08
C SER A 67 2.55 -1.52 1.06
N PRO A 68 2.54 -2.33 -0.03
CA PRO A 68 3.25 -3.61 -0.03
C PRO A 68 4.77 -3.40 0.02
N MET A 69 5.28 -2.35 -0.64
CA MET A 69 6.71 -2.00 -0.59
C MET A 69 7.13 -1.66 0.83
N ALA A 70 6.38 -0.77 1.48
CA ALA A 70 6.63 -0.37 2.87
C ALA A 70 6.59 -1.57 3.82
N ALA A 71 5.56 -2.43 3.70
CA ALA A 71 5.45 -3.65 4.51
C ALA A 71 6.63 -4.61 4.28
N ARG A 72 7.04 -4.85 3.02
CA ARG A 72 8.20 -5.71 2.71
C ARG A 72 9.50 -5.19 3.31
N ILE A 73 9.74 -3.88 3.30
CA ILE A 73 10.93 -3.27 3.90
C ILE A 73 11.01 -3.62 5.39
N LEU A 74 9.90 -3.49 6.11
CA LEU A 74 9.82 -3.86 7.53
C LEU A 74 9.94 -5.38 7.74
N MET A 75 9.14 -6.18 7.04
CA MET A 75 9.11 -7.64 7.18
C MET A 75 10.47 -8.28 6.89
N ARG A 76 11.18 -7.78 5.86
CA ARG A 76 12.50 -8.28 5.46
C ARG A 76 13.65 -7.57 6.17
N ARG A 77 13.36 -6.70 7.14
CA ARG A 77 14.34 -5.93 7.93
C ARG A 77 15.35 -5.17 7.05
N GLN A 78 14.89 -4.61 5.94
CA GLN A 78 15.73 -3.87 5.00
C GLN A 78 15.92 -2.42 5.47
N TRP A 79 16.56 -2.23 6.63
CA TRP A 79 16.67 -0.96 7.33
C TRP A 79 17.23 0.20 6.49
N ARG A 80 18.07 -0.11 5.50
CA ARG A 80 18.57 0.88 4.54
C ARG A 80 17.45 1.63 3.81
N TRP A 81 16.32 0.97 3.58
CA TRP A 81 15.14 1.53 2.90
C TRP A 81 14.05 2.01 3.85
N LEU A 82 14.29 1.98 5.17
CA LEU A 82 13.32 2.45 6.17
C LEU A 82 12.88 3.91 5.92
N PRO A 83 13.76 4.87 5.56
CA PRO A 83 13.32 6.23 5.24
C PRO A 83 12.31 6.27 4.09
N LEU A 84 12.50 5.43 3.06
CA LEU A 84 11.56 5.34 1.93
C LEU A 84 10.22 4.73 2.38
N SER A 85 10.24 3.74 3.25
CA SER A 85 9.02 3.17 3.85
C SER A 85 8.24 4.21 4.66
N LEU A 86 8.93 5.00 5.48
CA LEU A 86 8.32 6.06 6.29
C LEU A 86 7.78 7.20 5.43
N LEU A 87 8.50 7.58 4.37
CA LEU A 87 8.03 8.57 3.41
C LEU A 87 6.77 8.08 2.68
N ALA A 88 6.76 6.82 2.25
CA ALA A 88 5.59 6.23 1.59
C ALA A 88 4.38 6.17 2.54
N TRP A 89 4.59 5.78 3.80
CA TRP A 89 3.56 5.80 4.84
C TRP A 89 3.03 7.22 5.07
N TRP A 90 3.90 8.19 5.35
CA TRP A 90 3.49 9.58 5.56
C TRP A 90 2.75 10.15 4.35
N TRP A 91 3.24 9.89 3.13
CA TRP A 91 2.60 10.35 1.91
C TRP A 91 1.17 9.79 1.77
N CYS A 92 1.01 8.49 1.94
CA CYS A 92 -0.30 7.84 1.77
C CYS A 92 -1.28 8.16 2.89
N VAL A 93 -0.79 8.37 4.12
CA VAL A 93 -1.63 8.61 5.31
C VAL A 93 -2.00 10.07 5.44
N ASP A 94 -1.09 10.99 5.14
CA ASP A 94 -1.22 12.40 5.52
C ASP A 94 -0.91 13.34 4.36
N GLY A 95 0.16 13.09 3.60
CA GLY A 95 0.59 13.97 2.50
C GLY A 95 -0.49 14.18 1.43
N VAL A 96 -1.08 13.09 0.91
CA VAL A 96 -2.16 13.15 -0.10
C VAL A 96 -3.42 13.80 0.47
N TYR A 97 -3.80 13.43 1.70
CA TYR A 97 -4.95 14.02 2.39
C TYR A 97 -4.81 15.53 2.50
N MET A 98 -3.64 15.99 2.91
CA MET A 98 -3.33 17.41 3.06
C MET A 98 -3.32 18.15 1.73
N ALA A 99 -2.64 17.60 0.72
CA ALA A 99 -2.60 18.19 -0.61
C ALA A 99 -4.02 18.35 -1.20
N TRP A 100 -4.87 17.33 -1.04
CA TRP A 100 -6.25 17.38 -1.49
C TRP A 100 -7.06 18.47 -0.80
N HIS A 101 -7.06 18.49 0.53
CA HIS A 101 -7.86 19.46 1.30
C HIS A 101 -7.40 20.90 1.07
N LEU A 102 -6.08 21.13 0.99
CA LEU A 102 -5.53 22.44 0.63
C LEU A 102 -5.93 22.88 -0.77
N SER A 103 -6.03 21.94 -1.73
CA SER A 103 -6.44 22.26 -3.10
C SER A 103 -7.94 22.57 -3.23
N MET A 104 -8.78 21.96 -2.38
CA MET A 104 -10.24 22.11 -2.44
C MET A 104 -10.80 23.14 -1.44
N GLY A 105 -10.00 23.59 -0.48
CA GLY A 105 -10.43 24.56 0.54
C GLY A 105 -11.32 23.97 1.64
N ASN A 106 -11.26 22.65 1.85
CA ASN A 106 -12.11 21.95 2.81
C ASN A 106 -11.52 21.89 4.22
N PRO A 107 -12.35 21.75 5.28
CA PRO A 107 -11.86 21.54 6.65
C PRO A 107 -10.96 20.32 6.77
N ILE A 108 -9.88 20.45 7.55
CA ILE A 108 -8.86 19.42 7.70
C ILE A 108 -9.06 18.68 9.03
N TYR A 109 -9.36 17.38 8.96
CA TYR A 109 -9.48 16.46 10.10
C TYR A 109 -8.28 15.51 10.17
N ARG A 110 -7.10 16.10 10.32
CA ARG A 110 -5.82 15.42 10.13
C ARG A 110 -5.61 14.22 11.07
N GLU A 111 -5.90 14.38 12.36
CA GLU A 111 -5.68 13.34 13.37
C GLU A 111 -6.55 12.10 13.14
N ALA A 112 -7.86 12.32 12.94
CA ALA A 112 -8.82 11.25 12.68
C ALA A 112 -8.42 10.44 11.43
N ASN A 113 -8.07 11.16 10.35
CA ASN A 113 -7.56 10.53 9.13
C ASN A 113 -6.25 9.78 9.40
N ALA A 114 -5.30 10.36 10.14
CA ALA A 114 -4.02 9.73 10.40
C ALA A 114 -4.17 8.36 11.12
N TYR A 115 -5.07 8.26 12.09
CA TYR A 115 -5.33 7.00 12.79
C TYR A 115 -5.93 5.94 11.86
N ALA A 116 -7.02 6.27 11.17
CA ALA A 116 -7.70 5.33 10.27
C ALA A 116 -6.78 4.89 9.12
N SER A 117 -6.15 5.86 8.46
CA SER A 117 -5.29 5.61 7.31
C SER A 117 -4.00 4.89 7.67
N THR A 118 -3.43 5.09 8.88
CA THR A 118 -2.28 4.30 9.33
C THR A 118 -2.65 2.83 9.48
N CYS A 119 -3.78 2.51 10.12
CA CYS A 119 -4.24 1.14 10.27
C CYS A 119 -4.48 0.48 8.91
N LEU A 120 -5.19 1.18 8.00
CA LEU A 120 -5.47 0.68 6.65
C LEU A 120 -4.19 0.51 5.83
N PHE A 121 -3.26 1.47 5.88
CA PHE A 121 -2.01 1.41 5.12
C PHE A 121 -1.21 0.16 5.47
N TRP A 122 -1.02 -0.13 6.76
CA TRP A 122 -0.28 -1.30 7.19
C TRP A 122 -1.04 -2.60 6.96
N LEU A 123 -2.35 -2.63 7.24
CA LEU A 123 -3.19 -3.79 6.98
C LEU A 123 -3.15 -4.19 5.50
N CYS A 124 -3.39 -3.24 4.61
CA CYS A 124 -3.27 -3.41 3.17
C CYS A 124 -1.86 -3.85 2.77
N GLY A 125 -0.84 -3.22 3.34
CA GLY A 125 0.56 -3.60 3.11
C GLY A 125 0.83 -5.07 3.42
N PHE A 126 0.33 -5.59 4.54
CA PHE A 126 0.49 -6.99 4.92
C PHE A 126 -0.37 -7.95 4.09
N ILE A 127 -1.64 -7.63 3.84
CA ILE A 127 -2.55 -8.47 3.04
C ILE A 127 -2.06 -8.57 1.58
N TRP A 128 -1.56 -7.46 1.03
CA TRP A 128 -1.17 -7.36 -0.36
C TRP A 128 0.30 -7.67 -0.62
N SER A 129 1.14 -7.70 0.41
CA SER A 129 2.53 -8.15 0.31
C SER A 129 2.58 -9.67 0.13
N PRO A 130 3.07 -10.18 -1.00
CA PRO A 130 3.32 -11.60 -1.22
C PRO A 130 4.79 -11.91 -0.89
N ARG A 131 5.21 -13.10 -0.40
CA ARG A 131 4.88 -14.50 -0.73
C ARG A 131 5.44 -15.43 0.39
N ALA A 132 4.83 -16.62 0.53
CA ALA A 132 5.40 -17.87 1.08
C ALA A 132 5.17 -18.27 2.57
N ALA A 133 4.20 -17.72 3.30
CA ALA A 133 3.89 -18.30 4.62
C ALA A 133 2.90 -19.47 4.54
N LEU A 134 1.67 -19.31 4.02
CA LEU A 134 0.66 -20.36 4.20
C LEU A 134 0.87 -21.62 3.35
N VAL A 135 1.17 -21.49 2.06
CA VAL A 135 1.39 -22.66 1.19
C VAL A 135 2.72 -23.34 1.52
N GLU A 136 3.76 -22.57 1.87
CA GLU A 136 5.06 -23.11 2.25
C GLU A 136 5.04 -23.71 3.66
N VAL A 137 4.32 -23.13 4.63
CA VAL A 137 4.07 -23.75 5.97
C VAL A 137 3.23 -25.03 5.84
N LEU A 138 2.26 -25.07 4.92
CA LEU A 138 1.49 -26.28 4.65
C LEU A 138 2.32 -27.36 3.91
N HIS A 139 3.26 -26.97 3.04
CA HIS A 139 4.19 -27.91 2.40
C HIS A 139 5.30 -28.39 3.36
N ASN A 140 5.76 -27.52 4.27
CA ASN A 140 6.84 -27.81 5.23
C ASN A 140 6.36 -28.65 6.44
N ARG A 141 5.07 -28.95 6.55
CA ARG A 141 4.54 -29.96 7.49
C ARG A 141 4.73 -31.41 7.02
N ARG A 142 5.19 -31.65 5.78
CA ARG A 142 5.51 -33.00 5.28
C ARG A 142 6.99 -33.38 5.38
N SER A 143 7.86 -32.44 5.74
CA SER A 143 9.32 -32.62 5.86
C SER A 143 9.82 -32.69 7.31
N VAL A 144 8.96 -32.47 8.30
CA VAL A 144 9.28 -32.68 9.72
C VAL A 144 8.39 -33.81 10.24
N GLY A 145 8.75 -35.04 9.87
CA GLY A 145 8.34 -36.22 10.61
C GLY A 145 9.12 -36.26 11.92
N PHE A 146 8.41 -36.19 13.03
CA PHE A 146 8.80 -36.93 14.23
C PHE A 146 8.35 -38.38 14.06
#